data_AF-A0A8H7XV60-F1
#
_entry.id   AF-A0A8H7XV60-F1
#
_cell.length_a   1.000
_cell.length_b   1.000
_cell.length_c   1.000
_cell.angle_alpha   90.00
_cell.angle_beta   90.00
_cell.angle_gamma   90.00
#
_symmetry.space_group_name_H-M   'P 1'
#
loop_
_entity.id
_entity.type
_entity.pdbx_description
1 polymer ?
#
loop_
_entity_poly.entity_id
_entity_poly.type
_entity_poly.pdbx_seq_one_letter_code
_entity_poly.pdbx_strand_id
1 'polypeptide(L)'
;MPEESSFEYHLPDGYTLILGPDNRDYFVPDFVAPSLVQSFAVQRAKSNIGVTSASGIDPLAKNDQIYNTLGGNLHIPPEPPLTDQERLSLHAEVLSLQKRLGISYKDAAHRLYLAEVEKIQLANIHRRNLGALDKHIGKSLQYIAQRHSVNEGEKK
;
A
#
# COMPACT_ATOMS: atom_id res chain seq x y z
N MET A 1 46.32 -17.08 -30.04
CA MET A 1 45.07 -16.51 -30.59
C MET A 1 43.94 -17.39 -30.08
N PRO A 2 43.01 -16.86 -29.27
CA PRO A 2 42.25 -15.65 -29.60
C PRO A 2 42.50 -14.48 -28.65
N GLU A 3 41.97 -13.35 -29.08
CA GLU A 3 42.25 -11.98 -28.65
C GLU A 3 41.48 -11.62 -27.38
N GLU A 4 42.20 -11.08 -26.39
CA GLU A 4 41.59 -10.30 -25.31
C GLU A 4 41.15 -8.96 -25.93
N SER A 5 39.91 -8.89 -26.40
CA SER A 5 39.26 -7.63 -26.71
C SER A 5 38.98 -6.93 -25.37
N SER A 6 40.01 -6.28 -24.82
CA SER A 6 39.86 -5.22 -23.84
C SER A 6 39.12 -4.08 -24.54
N PHE A 7 37.78 -4.15 -24.50
CA PHE A 7 36.95 -2.98 -24.71
C PHE A 7 37.31 -1.99 -23.61
N GLU A 8 38.27 -1.12 -23.91
CA GLU A 8 38.64 0.03 -23.11
C GLU A 8 37.43 0.95 -23.15
N TYR A 9 36.51 0.75 -22.20
CA TYR A 9 35.39 1.66 -22.02
C TYR A 9 36.01 3.02 -21.72
N HIS A 10 35.92 3.96 -22.67
CA HIS A 10 36.19 5.36 -22.41
C HIS A 10 35.12 5.86 -21.46
N LEU A 11 35.29 5.60 -20.17
CA LEU A 11 34.48 6.21 -19.13
C LEU A 11 34.78 7.72 -19.15
N PRO A 12 33.75 8.57 -19.25
CA PRO A 12 33.93 10.00 -19.06
C PRO A 12 34.51 10.29 -17.67
N ASP A 13 35.41 11.26 -17.58
CA ASP A 13 36.00 11.69 -16.31
C ASP A 13 34.90 12.00 -15.28
N GLY A 14 35.05 11.44 -14.07
CA GLY A 14 34.10 11.59 -12.98
C GLY A 14 32.95 10.57 -12.95
N TYR A 15 33.03 9.49 -13.74
CA TYR A 15 32.10 8.37 -13.71
C TYR A 15 32.81 7.04 -13.42
N THR A 16 32.14 6.18 -12.68
CA THR A 16 32.59 4.82 -12.36
C THR A 16 31.50 3.81 -12.69
N LEU A 17 31.92 2.59 -12.97
CA LEU A 17 31.04 1.45 -13.21
C LEU A 17 30.76 0.75 -11.88
N ILE A 18 29.48 0.65 -11.53
CA ILE A 18 29.05 -0.10 -10.35
C ILE A 18 28.11 -1.23 -10.76
N LEU A 19 28.25 -2.37 -10.09
CA LEU A 19 27.38 -3.53 -10.33
C LEU A 19 26.04 -3.30 -9.61
N GLY A 20 24.97 -3.12 -10.39
CA GLY A 20 23.63 -2.88 -9.87
C GLY A 20 22.94 -4.12 -9.31
N PRO A 21 21.75 -3.97 -8.73
CA PRO A 21 21.03 -5.05 -8.04
C PRO A 21 20.66 -6.22 -8.98
N ASP A 22 20.55 -5.96 -10.29
CA ASP A 22 20.20 -6.95 -11.33
C ASP A 22 21.43 -7.64 -11.96
N ASN A 23 22.62 -7.54 -11.35
CA ASN A 23 23.90 -8.00 -11.92
C ASN A 23 24.26 -7.39 -13.29
N ARG A 24 23.79 -6.16 -13.54
CA ARG A 24 24.20 -5.35 -14.69
C ARG A 24 25.10 -4.23 -14.24
N ASP A 25 26.03 -3.84 -15.09
CA ASP A 25 26.92 -2.72 -14.83
C ASP A 25 26.21 -1.40 -15.14
N TYR A 26 26.27 -0.47 -14.19
CA TYR A 26 25.67 0.86 -14.29
C TYR A 26 26.75 1.93 -14.28
N PHE A 27 26.66 2.86 -15.23
CA PHE A 27 27.49 4.06 -15.28
C PHE A 27 26.95 5.10 -14.32
N VAL A 28 27.75 5.49 -13.33
CA VAL A 28 27.32 6.36 -12.24
C VAL A 28 28.40 7.41 -11.95
N PRO A 29 28.03 8.68 -11.70
CA PRO A 29 28.99 9.68 -11.27
C PRO A 29 29.71 9.30 -9.97
N ASP A 30 31.02 9.56 -9.89
CA ASP A 30 31.90 9.14 -8.78
C ASP A 30 31.40 9.62 -7.42
N PHE A 31 30.81 10.82 -7.36
CA PHE A 31 30.31 11.39 -6.11
C PHE A 31 29.06 10.68 -5.57
N VAL A 32 28.31 9.96 -6.40
CA VAL A 32 27.09 9.21 -6.01
C VAL A 32 27.41 7.72 -5.80
N ALA A 33 28.50 7.23 -6.39
CA ALA A 33 28.86 5.82 -6.40
C ALA A 33 28.94 5.19 -4.98
N PRO A 34 29.54 5.81 -3.95
CA PRO A 34 29.58 5.22 -2.61
C PRO A 34 28.19 4.98 -2.01
N SER A 35 27.27 5.93 -2.20
CA SER A 35 25.90 5.83 -1.70
C SER A 35 25.09 4.76 -2.44
N LEU A 36 25.28 4.65 -3.76
CA LEU A 36 24.58 3.65 -4.57
C LEU A 36 25.08 2.24 -4.29
N VAL A 37 26.40 2.03 -4.17
CA VAL A 37 26.99 0.75 -3.78
C VAL A 37 26.45 0.28 -2.43
N GLN A 38 26.35 1.17 -1.44
CA GLN A 38 25.77 0.85 -0.15
C GLN A 38 24.28 0.49 -0.26
N SER A 39 23.50 1.24 -1.05
CA SER A 39 22.07 0.96 -1.24
C SER A 39 21.83 -0.39 -1.93
N PHE A 40 22.64 -0.74 -2.93
CA PHE A 40 22.56 -2.01 -3.65
C PHE A 40 22.99 -3.18 -2.78
N ALA A 41 24.02 -3.02 -1.93
CA ALA A 41 24.41 -4.03 -0.96
C ALA A 41 23.28 -4.33 0.03
N VAL A 42 22.61 -3.29 0.53
CA VAL A 42 21.43 -3.42 1.41
C VAL A 42 20.28 -4.08 0.67
N GLN A 43 20.02 -3.71 -0.59
CA GLN A 43 18.94 -4.29 -1.39
C GLN A 43 19.17 -5.78 -1.66
N ARG A 44 20.41 -6.19 -1.99
CA ARG A 44 20.77 -7.61 -2.17
C ARG A 44 20.68 -8.41 -0.88
N ALA A 45 21.11 -7.82 0.25
CA ALA A 45 20.97 -8.46 1.55
C ALA A 45 19.48 -8.69 1.88
N LYS A 46 18.62 -7.72 1.58
CA LYS A 46 17.17 -7.83 1.83
C LYS A 46 16.46 -8.78 0.86
N SER A 47 16.84 -8.80 -0.42
CA SER A 47 16.28 -9.75 -1.40
C SER A 47 16.65 -11.19 -1.06
N ASN A 48 17.86 -11.45 -0.54
CA ASN A 48 18.28 -12.77 -0.09
C ASN A 48 17.52 -13.26 1.16
N ILE A 49 16.95 -12.34 1.95
CA ILE A 49 16.18 -12.65 3.17
C ILE A 49 14.67 -12.78 2.84
N GLY A 50 14.26 -12.61 1.58
CA GLY A 50 12.84 -12.64 1.18
C GLY A 50 12.01 -11.47 1.71
N VAL A 51 12.67 -10.44 2.24
CA VAL A 51 12.03 -9.21 2.70
C VAL A 51 12.02 -8.24 1.53
N THR A 52 10.92 -8.23 0.78
CA THR A 52 10.62 -7.14 -0.14
C THR A 52 10.53 -5.87 0.71
N SER A 53 11.56 -5.03 0.62
CA SER A 53 11.53 -3.71 1.23
C SER A 53 10.39 -2.96 0.59
N ALA A 54 9.46 -2.45 1.39
CA ALA A 54 8.57 -1.38 0.97
C ALA A 54 9.45 -0.20 0.54
N SER A 55 9.77 -0.13 -0.76
CA SER A 55 10.41 1.02 -1.37
C SER A 55 9.36 2.12 -1.37
N GLY A 56 9.55 3.12 -0.51
CA GLY A 56 8.70 4.31 -0.39
C GLY A 56 8.85 5.29 -1.56
N ILE A 57 8.84 4.76 -2.78
CA ILE A 57 8.66 5.52 -4.02
C ILE A 57 7.70 4.66 -4.83
N ASP A 58 6.42 4.98 -4.79
CA ASP A 58 5.36 4.29 -5.53
C ASP A 58 5.67 4.30 -7.04
N PRO A 59 5.86 3.13 -7.67
CA PRO A 59 5.81 3.03 -9.11
C PRO A 59 4.79 1.95 -9.46
N LEU A 60 3.59 1.94 -8.89
CA LEU A 60 2.63 0.88 -9.18
C LEU A 60 1.16 1.32 -9.06
N ALA A 61 0.80 2.40 -9.76
CA ALA A 61 -0.57 2.64 -10.21
C ALA A 61 -1.01 1.68 -11.35
N LYS A 62 -0.26 0.61 -11.61
CA LYS A 62 -0.61 -0.46 -12.54
C LYS A 62 0.05 -1.74 -12.06
N ASN A 63 -0.58 -2.47 -11.17
CA ASN A 63 -0.60 -3.92 -11.26
C ASN A 63 -1.70 -4.47 -10.38
N ASP A 64 -2.46 -5.35 -10.99
CA ASP A 64 -3.49 -6.16 -10.38
C ASP A 64 -2.84 -7.11 -9.37
N GLN A 65 -2.59 -6.63 -8.15
CA GLN A 65 -1.92 -7.41 -7.12
C GLN A 65 -2.90 -8.45 -6.57
N ILE A 66 -2.83 -9.64 -7.16
CA ILE A 66 -3.48 -10.85 -6.65
C ILE A 66 -2.67 -11.31 -5.44
N TYR A 67 -3.24 -11.15 -4.25
CA TYR A 67 -2.67 -11.75 -3.04
C TYR A 67 -3.17 -13.19 -2.93
N ASN A 68 -2.25 -14.15 -3.03
CA ASN A 68 -2.56 -15.57 -2.80
C ASN A 68 -2.70 -15.79 -1.28
N THR A 69 -3.93 -15.96 -0.79
CA THR A 69 -4.18 -16.35 0.60
C THR A 69 -4.64 -17.80 0.67
N LEU A 70 -4.40 -18.46 1.80
CA LEU A 70 -4.78 -19.85 2.09
C LEU A 70 -6.32 -19.98 2.07
N GLY A 71 -6.90 -20.14 0.87
CA GLY A 71 -8.35 -20.18 0.64
C GLY A 71 -8.85 -19.45 -0.61
N GLY A 72 -8.00 -18.69 -1.31
CA GLY A 72 -8.35 -18.04 -2.58
C GLY A 72 -7.56 -16.77 -2.90
N ASN A 73 -7.73 -16.31 -4.14
CA ASN A 73 -7.08 -15.12 -4.71
C ASN A 73 -7.85 -13.87 -4.28
N LEU A 74 -7.25 -13.01 -3.46
CA LEU A 74 -7.82 -11.72 -3.10
C LEU A 74 -7.36 -10.68 -4.13
N HIS A 75 -8.31 -10.21 -4.95
CA HIS A 75 -8.10 -9.13 -5.90
C HIS A 75 -8.44 -7.81 -5.20
N ILE A 76 -7.42 -7.01 -4.91
CA ILE A 76 -7.59 -5.66 -4.39
C ILE A 76 -7.42 -4.72 -5.59
N PRO A 77 -8.47 -4.01 -6.03
CA PRO A 77 -8.33 -3.04 -7.11
C PRO A 77 -7.33 -1.96 -6.67
N PRO A 78 -6.46 -1.49 -7.58
CA PRO A 78 -5.52 -0.43 -7.26
C PRO A 78 -6.29 0.82 -6.84
N GLU A 79 -5.91 1.42 -5.70
CA GLU A 79 -6.51 2.67 -5.28
C GLU A 79 -6.28 3.73 -6.36
N PRO A 80 -7.34 4.46 -6.79
CA PRO A 80 -7.19 5.51 -7.77
C PRO A 80 -6.26 6.59 -7.20
N PRO A 81 -5.32 7.12 -7.99
CA PRO A 81 -4.49 8.22 -7.52
C PRO A 81 -5.38 9.43 -7.18
N LEU A 82 -5.06 10.10 -6.07
CA LEU A 82 -5.73 11.33 -5.66
C LEU A 82 -5.71 12.34 -6.81
N THR A 83 -6.87 12.92 -7.09
CA THR A 83 -6.97 14.02 -8.05
C THR A 83 -6.20 15.24 -7.52
N ASP A 84 -5.72 16.10 -8.43
CA ASP A 84 -5.00 17.31 -8.03
C ASP A 84 -5.86 18.24 -7.16
N GLN A 85 -7.17 18.26 -7.39
CA GLN A 85 -8.11 18.98 -6.54
C GLN A 85 -8.10 18.45 -5.10
N GLU A 86 -8.21 17.13 -4.91
CA GLU A 86 -8.17 16.52 -3.58
C GLU A 86 -6.84 16.78 -2.87
N ARG A 87 -5.72 16.71 -3.61
CA ARG A 87 -4.39 17.02 -3.07
C ARG A 87 -4.29 18.46 -2.58
N LEU A 88 -4.78 19.42 -3.36
CA LEU A 88 -4.80 20.84 -2.97
C LEU A 88 -5.74 21.09 -1.79
N SER A 89 -6.91 20.45 -1.76
CA SER A 89 -7.84 20.53 -0.64
C SER A 89 -7.23 20.00 0.66
N LEU A 90 -6.58 18.83 0.63
CA LEU A 90 -5.87 18.28 1.79
C LEU A 90 -4.76 19.21 2.26
N HIS A 91 -3.96 19.75 1.34
CA HIS A 91 -2.90 20.68 1.68
C HIS A 91 -3.45 21.95 2.37
N ALA A 92 -4.53 22.53 1.84
CA ALA A 92 -5.19 23.69 2.42
C ALA A 92 -5.71 23.40 3.85
N GLU A 93 -6.26 22.20 4.07
CA GLU A 93 -6.75 21.78 5.37
C GLU A 93 -5.60 21.62 6.38
N VAL A 94 -4.48 21.00 5.98
CA VAL A 94 -3.28 20.89 6.81
C VAL A 94 -2.74 22.28 7.16
N LEU A 95 -2.65 23.20 6.20
CA LEU A 95 -2.23 24.58 6.45
C LEU A 95 -3.17 25.31 7.40
N SER A 96 -4.47 25.08 7.31
CA SER A 96 -5.46 25.67 8.22
C SER A 96 -5.26 25.19 9.66
N LEU A 97 -5.02 23.89 9.85
CA LEU A 97 -4.70 23.28 11.14
C LEU A 97 -3.38 23.79 11.70
N GLN A 98 -2.36 23.89 10.84
CA GLN A 98 -1.05 24.43 11.18
C GLN A 98 -1.17 25.86 11.72
N LYS A 99 -1.87 26.74 11.00
CA LYS A 99 -2.08 28.14 11.40
C LYS A 99 -2.91 28.25 12.68
N ARG A 100 -3.95 27.43 12.81
CA ARG A 100 -4.87 27.47 13.96
C ARG A 100 -4.22 26.99 15.26
N LEU A 101 -3.35 25.98 15.19
CA LEU A 101 -2.76 25.35 16.37
C LEU A 101 -1.29 25.74 16.61
N GLY A 102 -0.65 26.43 15.66
CA GLY A 102 0.76 26.78 15.74
C GLY A 102 1.72 25.59 15.73
N ILE A 103 1.28 24.45 15.20
CA ILE A 103 2.06 23.20 15.17
C ILE A 103 2.85 23.04 13.86
N SER A 104 3.74 22.06 13.79
CA SER A 104 4.46 21.75 12.56
C SER A 104 3.50 21.21 11.48
N TYR A 105 3.84 21.42 10.20
CA TYR A 105 3.06 20.85 9.09
C TYR A 105 2.95 19.32 9.20
N LYS A 106 4.05 18.66 9.59
CA LYS A 106 4.10 17.20 9.78
C LYS A 106 3.10 16.74 10.85
N ASP A 107 3.02 17.45 11.99
CA ASP A 107 2.10 17.10 13.05
C ASP A 107 0.64 17.41 12.68
N ALA A 108 0.40 18.51 11.97
CA ALA A 108 -0.93 18.83 11.45
C ALA A 108 -1.44 17.76 10.48
N ALA A 109 -0.59 17.34 9.53
CA ALA A 109 -0.90 16.26 8.60
C ALA A 109 -1.15 14.93 9.32
N HIS A 110 -0.30 14.58 10.28
CA HIS A 110 -0.45 13.36 11.06
C HIS A 110 -1.76 13.34 11.86
N ARG A 111 -2.12 14.46 12.50
CA ARG A 111 -3.39 14.58 13.24
C ARG A 111 -4.60 14.46 12.32
N LEU A 112 -4.56 15.08 11.14
CA LEU A 112 -5.63 14.97 10.15
C LEU A 112 -5.81 13.51 9.69
N TYR A 113 -4.69 12.82 9.42
CA TYR A 113 -4.71 11.39 9.09
C TYR A 113 -5.35 10.54 10.21
N LEU A 114 -4.91 10.71 11.46
CA LEU A 114 -5.46 9.96 12.59
C LEU A 114 -6.97 10.19 12.76
N ALA A 115 -7.41 11.44 12.65
CA ALA A 115 -8.83 11.78 12.73
C ALA A 115 -9.65 11.07 11.65
N GLU A 116 -9.13 10.96 10.43
CA GLU A 116 -9.83 10.28 9.33
C GLU A 116 -9.85 8.75 9.52
N VAL A 117 -8.74 8.17 9.99
CA VAL A 117 -8.67 6.74 10.32
C VAL A 117 -9.71 6.38 11.40
N GLU A 118 -9.84 7.21 12.44
CA GLU A 118 -10.83 7.00 13.50
C GLU A 118 -12.27 7.02 12.95
N LYS A 119 -12.58 7.98 12.05
CA LYS A 119 -13.90 8.01 11.39
C LYS A 119 -14.18 6.73 10.60
N ILE A 120 -13.21 6.23 9.84
CA ILE A 120 -13.33 5.00 9.07
C ILE A 120 -13.55 3.80 10.00
N GLN A 121 -12.84 3.73 11.11
CA GLN A 121 -13.01 2.66 12.10
C GLN A 121 -14.41 2.68 12.72
N LEU A 122 -14.91 3.84 13.10
CA LEU A 122 -16.26 4.01 13.65
C LEU A 122 -17.33 3.59 12.62
N ALA A 123 -17.20 4.03 11.37
CA ALA A 123 -18.11 3.63 10.29
C ALA A 123 -18.09 2.11 10.08
N ASN A 124 -16.92 1.48 10.15
CA ASN A 124 -16.78 0.03 10.05
C ASN A 124 -17.43 -0.72 11.20
N ILE A 125 -17.24 -0.26 12.45
CA ILE A 125 -17.90 -0.84 13.63
C ILE A 125 -19.42 -0.74 13.47
N HIS A 126 -19.91 0.44 13.10
CA HIS A 126 -21.34 0.67 12.90
C HIS A 126 -21.93 -0.26 11.84
N ARG A 127 -21.26 -0.39 10.69
CA ARG A 127 -21.66 -1.31 9.61
C ARG A 127 -21.69 -2.77 10.08
N ARG A 128 -20.71 -3.21 10.86
CA ARG A 128 -20.68 -4.58 11.42
C ARG A 128 -21.85 -4.82 12.36
N ASN A 129 -22.15 -3.86 13.23
CA ASN A 129 -23.25 -3.96 14.19
C ASN A 129 -24.61 -4.03 13.47
N LEU A 130 -24.82 -3.18 12.46
CA LEU A 130 -26.02 -3.22 11.64
C LEU A 130 -26.15 -4.57 10.91
N GLY A 131 -25.07 -5.07 10.31
CA GLY A 131 -25.09 -6.38 9.65
C GLY A 131 -25.34 -7.55 10.62
N ALA A 132 -24.90 -7.45 11.87
CA ALA A 132 -25.21 -8.45 12.89
C ALA A 132 -26.68 -8.42 13.31
N LEU A 133 -27.25 -7.22 13.46
CA LEU A 133 -28.67 -7.02 13.77
C LEU A 133 -29.56 -7.56 12.64
N ASP A 134 -29.24 -7.25 11.38
CA ASP A 134 -29.99 -7.71 10.21
C ASP A 134 -30.01 -9.25 10.12
N LYS A 135 -28.86 -9.90 10.36
CA LYS A 135 -28.79 -11.37 10.47
C LYS A 135 -29.65 -11.92 11.60
N HIS A 136 -29.68 -11.25 12.75
CA HIS A 136 -30.49 -11.68 13.88
C HIS A 136 -31.99 -11.58 13.57
N ILE A 137 -32.41 -10.47 12.96
CA ILE A 137 -33.79 -10.25 12.51
C ILE A 137 -34.17 -11.30 11.47
N GLY A 138 -33.34 -11.53 10.46
CA GLY A 138 -33.58 -12.55 9.44
C GLY A 138 -33.78 -13.95 10.03
N LYS A 139 -32.93 -14.36 10.98
CA LYS A 139 -33.09 -15.64 11.70
C LYS A 139 -34.40 -15.70 12.49
N SER A 140 -34.77 -14.61 13.15
CA SER A 140 -35.99 -14.54 13.96
C SER A 140 -37.24 -14.65 13.10
N LEU A 141 -37.26 -13.95 11.96
CA LEU A 141 -38.35 -14.03 10.99
C LEU A 141 -38.45 -15.42 10.35
N GLN A 142 -37.31 -16.04 10.00
CA GLN A 142 -37.28 -17.40 9.48
C GLN A 142 -37.83 -18.41 10.50
N TYR A 143 -37.45 -18.28 11.77
CA TYR A 143 -37.97 -19.12 12.86
C TYR A 143 -39.49 -18.97 13.03
N ILE A 144 -40.01 -17.73 13.00
CA ILE A 144 -41.46 -17.47 13.06
C ILE A 144 -42.17 -18.10 11.85
N ALA A 145 -41.66 -17.90 10.65
CA ALA A 145 -42.23 -18.48 9.43
C ALA A 145 -42.27 -20.02 9.50
N GLN A 146 -41.19 -20.66 9.95
CA GLN A 146 -41.15 -22.12 10.13
C GLN A 146 -42.17 -22.61 11.17
N ARG A 147 -42.33 -21.89 12.29
CA ARG A 147 -43.32 -22.24 13.33
C ARG A 147 -44.76 -22.15 12.83
N HIS A 148 -45.08 -21.15 12.00
CA HIS A 148 -46.41 -21.03 11.40
C HIS A 148 -46.69 -22.16 10.40
N SER A 149 -45.72 -22.56 9.57
CA SER A 149 -45.89 -23.68 8.63
C SER A 149 -46.10 -25.03 9.32
N VAL A 150 -45.53 -25.26 10.50
CA VAL A 150 -45.72 -26.50 11.28
C VAL A 150 -47.12 -26.55 11.91
N ASN A 151 -47.60 -25.42 12.44
CA ASN A 151 -48.92 -25.36 13.11
C ASN A 151 -50.12 -25.47 12.14
N GLU A 152 -49.95 -25.20 10.85
CA GLU A 152 -51.01 -25.45 9.85
C GLU A 152 -51.09 -26.91 9.38
N GLY A 153 -50.04 -27.71 9.62
CA GLY A 153 -50.02 -29.14 9.31
C GLY A 153 -50.75 -30.02 10.34
N GLU A 154 -50.85 -29.59 11.60
CA GLU A 154 -51.49 -30.35 12.69
C GLU A 154 -53.01 -30.12 12.82
N LYS A 155 -53.61 -29.23 12.03
CA LYS A 155 -55.05 -28.94 12.05
C LYS A 155 -55.89 -29.72 11.01
N LYS A 156 -55.32 -30.76 10.38
CA LYS A 156 -56.04 -31.62 9.42
C LYS A 156 -56.34 -33.00 9.99
#